data_AF-A0A2E4I252-F1
#
_entry.id   AF-A0A2E4I252-F1
#
_cell.length_a   1.000
_cell.length_b   1.000
_cell.length_c   1.000
_cell.angle_alpha   90.00
_cell.angle_beta   90.00
_cell.angle_gamma   90.00
#
_symmetry.space_group_name_H-M   'P 1'
#
loop_
_entity.id
_entity.type
_entity.pdbx_description
1 polymer ?
#
loop_
_entity_poly.entity_id
_entity_poly.type
_entity_poly.pdbx_seq_one_letter_code
_entity_poly.pdbx_strand_id
1 'polypeptide(L)'
;MQFACGVDSPGEVVKRLPGDPLLLELPDGRISIQSAIPMLPLAYVSRGQQKIFVDYESRIGVSVLVAAHISVSSGLWRIPLIGDDVRVPIDAGDPEREFSEHDISEWDPGLLPEEGDYRVQTGSPIQEELNLECVPVLPERGWVSGGPWSIERCHSSGVGLCREVFTPVGRGLKHDFKSYRTCAEKGQQVQFLSWICPSV
;
A
#
# COMPACT_ATOMS: atom_id res chain seq x y z
N MET A 1 12.51 -10.16 -54.62
CA MET A 1 11.89 -11.24 -53.82
C MET A 1 13.04 -11.95 -53.10
N GLN A 2 13.11 -12.12 -51.78
CA GLN A 2 12.11 -12.03 -50.71
C GLN A 2 12.88 -11.98 -49.38
N PHE A 3 12.38 -11.19 -48.42
CA PHE A 3 12.89 -11.08 -47.05
C PHE A 3 12.60 -12.36 -46.24
N ALA A 4 13.45 -12.66 -45.25
CA ALA A 4 13.02 -13.37 -44.04
C ALA A 4 13.89 -12.93 -42.85
N CYS A 5 13.33 -12.02 -42.06
CA CYS A 5 13.80 -11.66 -40.71
C CYS A 5 13.54 -12.82 -39.75
N GLY A 6 14.42 -12.96 -38.77
CA GLY A 6 14.21 -13.80 -37.59
C GLY A 6 12.95 -13.37 -36.85
N VAL A 7 12.21 -14.36 -36.37
CA VAL A 7 11.03 -14.15 -35.53
C VAL A 7 11.50 -14.26 -34.09
N ASP A 8 11.64 -13.11 -33.43
CA ASP A 8 11.62 -13.03 -31.97
C ASP A 8 10.28 -13.60 -31.48
N SER A 9 10.35 -14.56 -30.57
CA SER A 9 9.17 -15.09 -29.88
C SER A 9 8.49 -13.95 -29.09
N PRO A 10 7.21 -13.67 -29.29
CA PRO A 10 6.51 -12.66 -28.51
C PRO A 10 6.41 -13.13 -27.05
N GLY A 11 6.85 -12.28 -26.12
CA GLY A 11 6.69 -12.49 -24.69
C GLY A 11 5.23 -12.81 -24.38
N GLU A 12 5.01 -14.00 -23.82
CA GLU A 12 3.70 -14.48 -23.42
C GLU A 12 3.22 -13.62 -22.25
N VAL A 13 2.34 -12.66 -22.53
CA VAL A 13 1.69 -11.85 -21.51
C VAL A 13 0.92 -12.80 -20.60
N VAL A 14 1.36 -12.98 -19.35
CA VAL A 14 0.67 -13.83 -18.39
C VAL A 14 -0.73 -13.23 -18.15
N LYS A 15 -1.74 -13.86 -18.76
CA LYS A 15 -3.14 -13.44 -18.61
C LYS A 15 -3.61 -13.69 -17.19
N ARG A 16 -3.83 -12.59 -16.45
CA ARG A 16 -4.46 -12.53 -15.14
C ARG A 16 -5.93 -12.95 -15.24
N LEU A 17 -6.42 -13.73 -14.27
CA LEU A 17 -7.85 -14.02 -14.20
C LEU A 17 -8.59 -12.82 -13.60
N PRO A 18 -9.82 -12.52 -14.06
CA PRO A 18 -10.65 -11.50 -13.41
C PRO A 18 -10.89 -11.88 -11.94
N GLY A 19 -10.39 -11.04 -11.01
CA GLY A 19 -10.56 -11.24 -9.57
C GLY A 19 -9.27 -11.45 -8.77
N ASP A 20 -8.16 -11.84 -9.42
CA ASP A 20 -6.87 -12.00 -8.71
C ASP A 20 -6.37 -10.63 -8.22
N PRO A 21 -5.81 -10.49 -7.00
CA PRO A 21 -5.20 -9.24 -6.56
C PRO A 21 -3.94 -8.91 -7.36
N LEU A 22 -3.56 -7.63 -7.44
CA LEU A 22 -2.37 -7.22 -8.20
C LEU A 22 -1.21 -7.30 -7.22
N LEU A 23 -0.21 -8.11 -7.54
CA LEU A 23 0.93 -8.32 -6.65
C LEU A 23 2.18 -7.72 -7.29
N LEU A 24 2.85 -6.84 -6.56
CA LEU A 24 4.11 -6.23 -6.98
C LEU A 24 5.24 -6.67 -6.06
N GLU A 25 6.35 -7.12 -6.63
CA GLU A 25 7.58 -7.37 -5.88
C GLU A 25 8.29 -6.04 -5.61
N LEU A 26 8.48 -5.73 -4.33
CA LEU A 26 9.22 -4.57 -3.88
C LEU A 26 10.74 -4.80 -4.05
N PRO A 27 11.55 -3.73 -4.11
CA PRO A 27 13.00 -3.85 -4.29
C PRO A 27 13.72 -4.71 -3.24
N ASP A 28 13.16 -4.83 -2.04
CA ASP A 28 13.68 -5.64 -0.92
C ASP A 28 13.20 -7.11 -0.94
N GLY A 29 12.45 -7.51 -1.97
CA GLY A 29 11.96 -8.87 -2.17
C GLY A 29 10.63 -9.18 -1.46
N ARG A 30 10.04 -8.23 -0.71
CA ARG A 30 8.69 -8.38 -0.15
C ARG A 30 7.62 -8.18 -1.22
N ILE A 31 6.42 -8.69 -0.98
CA ILE A 31 5.31 -8.62 -1.95
C ILE A 31 4.27 -7.61 -1.48
N SER A 32 4.01 -6.60 -2.29
CA SER A 32 2.91 -5.66 -2.09
C SER A 32 1.64 -6.19 -2.73
N ILE A 33 0.62 -6.42 -1.90
CA ILE A 33 -0.75 -6.69 -2.33
C ILE A 33 -1.40 -5.35 -2.63
N GLN A 34 -1.51 -5.02 -3.90
CA GLN A 34 -2.09 -3.77 -4.35
C GLN A 34 -3.59 -3.77 -4.08
N SER A 35 -4.03 -2.73 -3.39
CA SER A 35 -5.44 -2.34 -3.33
C SER A 35 -5.70 -1.42 -4.50
N ALA A 36 -6.69 -1.73 -5.34
CA ALA A 36 -7.18 -0.74 -6.29
C ALA A 36 -7.56 0.53 -5.52
N ILE A 37 -7.06 1.68 -5.97
CA ILE A 37 -7.46 3.00 -5.48
C ILE A 37 -8.45 3.52 -6.51
N PRO A 38 -9.77 3.43 -6.27
CA PRO A 38 -10.75 3.87 -7.26
C PRO A 38 -10.76 5.39 -7.44
N MET A 39 -10.28 6.15 -6.44
CA MET A 39 -10.24 7.61 -6.40
C MET A 39 -9.02 8.07 -5.62
N LEU A 40 -8.45 9.23 -5.94
CA LEU A 40 -7.36 9.83 -5.15
C LEU A 40 -7.72 9.86 -3.66
N PRO A 41 -6.80 9.47 -2.76
CA PRO A 41 -7.02 9.58 -1.33
C PRO A 41 -7.14 11.05 -0.93
N LEU A 42 -7.80 11.34 0.19
CA LEU A 42 -7.87 12.70 0.74
C LEU A 42 -6.53 13.17 1.28
N ALA A 43 -5.70 12.23 1.74
CA ALA A 43 -4.32 12.49 2.09
C ALA A 43 -3.45 11.25 1.90
N TYR A 44 -2.17 11.49 1.60
CA TYR A 44 -1.11 10.49 1.61
C TYR A 44 0.04 11.00 2.49
N VAL A 45 0.52 10.16 3.40
CA VAL A 45 1.70 10.46 4.22
C VAL A 45 2.83 9.52 3.85
N SER A 46 3.90 10.11 3.35
CA SER A 46 5.17 9.42 3.07
C SER A 46 6.11 9.60 4.24
N ARG A 47 6.45 8.50 4.92
CA ARG A 47 7.46 8.48 5.98
C ARG A 47 8.87 8.56 5.41
N GLY A 48 9.13 7.93 4.26
CA GLY A 48 10.43 8.03 3.59
C GLY A 48 10.79 9.47 3.20
N GLN A 49 9.79 10.24 2.74
CA GLN A 49 10.01 11.63 2.31
C GLN A 49 9.72 12.69 3.39
N GLN A 50 9.15 12.30 4.54
CA GLN A 50 8.66 13.22 5.57
C GLN A 50 7.70 14.28 5.00
N LYS A 51 6.75 13.81 4.18
CA LYS A 51 5.74 14.65 3.53
C LYS A 51 4.33 14.15 3.81
N ILE A 52 3.41 15.10 3.98
CA ILE A 52 1.97 14.87 3.87
C ILE A 52 1.44 15.60 2.64
N PHE A 53 0.83 14.85 1.74
CA PHE A 53 0.06 15.35 0.62
C PHE A 53 -1.41 15.34 1.02
N VAL A 54 -2.11 16.47 0.96
CA VAL A 54 -3.48 16.58 1.48
C VAL A 54 -4.35 17.47 0.60
N ASP A 55 -5.59 17.04 0.40
CA ASP A 55 -6.62 17.85 -0.25
C ASP A 55 -7.03 19.02 0.67
N TYR A 56 -7.07 20.24 0.12
CA TYR A 56 -7.31 21.45 0.90
C TYR A 56 -8.64 21.40 1.68
N GLU A 57 -9.72 20.97 1.03
CA GLU A 57 -11.04 20.89 1.64
C GLU A 57 -11.12 19.81 2.74
N SER A 58 -10.29 18.77 2.62
CA SER A 58 -10.24 17.65 3.56
C SER A 58 -9.25 17.84 4.71
N ARG A 59 -8.42 18.88 4.66
CA ARG A 59 -7.29 19.13 5.56
C ARG A 59 -7.66 19.05 7.05
N ILE A 60 -8.77 19.67 7.45
CA ILE A 60 -9.23 19.66 8.86
C ILE A 60 -9.72 18.26 9.27
N GLY A 61 -10.47 17.58 8.40
CA GLY A 61 -10.96 16.23 8.68
C GLY A 61 -9.80 15.24 8.82
N VAL A 62 -8.80 15.35 7.95
CA VAL A 62 -7.57 14.55 8.00
C VAL A 62 -6.80 14.83 9.30
N SER A 63 -6.57 16.09 9.67
CA SER A 63 -5.81 16.43 10.88
C SER A 63 -6.47 15.90 12.15
N VAL A 64 -7.80 15.94 12.24
CA VAL A 64 -8.55 15.36 13.34
C VAL A 64 -8.43 13.84 13.36
N LEU A 65 -8.62 13.17 12.21
CA LEU A 65 -8.55 11.72 12.11
C LEU A 65 -7.20 11.16 12.55
N VAL A 66 -6.11 11.83 12.15
CA VAL A 66 -4.74 11.38 12.47
C VAL A 66 -4.21 11.99 13.76
N ALA A 67 -5.04 12.72 14.51
CA ALA A 67 -4.65 13.43 15.73
C ALA A 67 -3.41 14.33 15.54
N ALA A 68 -3.32 15.00 14.39
CA ALA A 68 -2.18 15.82 14.04
C ALA A 68 -2.21 17.17 14.75
N HIS A 69 -1.07 17.59 15.27
CA HIS A 69 -0.82 18.98 15.64
C HIS A 69 -0.11 19.71 14.52
N ILE A 70 -0.70 20.78 14.00
CA ILE A 70 -0.09 21.60 12.94
C ILE A 70 0.54 22.83 13.56
N SER A 71 1.86 22.96 13.40
CA SER A 71 2.63 24.08 13.91
C SER A 71 2.20 25.39 13.24
N VAL A 72 1.77 26.37 14.03
CA VAL A 72 1.42 27.71 13.53
C VAL A 72 2.64 28.50 13.02
N SER A 73 3.84 28.21 13.53
CA SER A 73 5.06 28.95 13.16
C SER A 73 5.78 28.36 11.95
N SER A 74 5.68 27.04 11.74
CA SER A 74 6.41 26.34 10.67
C SER A 74 5.51 25.67 9.65
N GLY A 75 4.20 25.53 9.90
CA GLY A 75 3.28 24.79 9.04
C GLY A 75 3.48 23.27 9.07
N LEU A 76 4.46 22.76 9.82
CA LEU A 76 4.75 21.32 9.90
C LEU A 76 3.65 20.57 10.65
N TRP A 77 3.31 19.40 10.13
CA TRP A 77 2.37 18.46 10.74
C TRP A 77 3.13 17.55 11.68
N ARG A 78 2.69 17.47 12.93
CA ARG A 78 3.17 16.49 13.91
C ARG A 78 2.13 15.42 14.07
N ILE A 79 2.43 14.21 13.59
CA ILE A 79 1.46 13.13 13.54
C ILE A 79 1.93 11.97 14.44
N PRO A 80 1.13 11.57 15.44
CA PRO A 80 1.47 10.44 16.31
C PRO A 80 1.65 9.13 15.53
N LEU A 81 2.56 8.29 16.03
CA LEU A 81 2.70 6.91 15.59
C LEU A 81 1.52 6.08 16.11
N ILE A 82 1.27 4.94 15.46
CA ILE A 82 0.26 4.00 15.94
C ILE A 82 0.71 3.48 17.31
N GLY A 83 -0.18 3.56 18.31
CA GLY A 83 0.08 3.16 19.69
C GLY A 83 0.61 4.29 20.60
N ASP A 84 0.93 5.47 20.05
CA ASP A 84 1.29 6.64 20.87
C ASP A 84 0.09 7.12 21.72
N ASP A 85 0.37 7.62 22.93
CA ASP A 85 -0.64 8.36 23.70
C ASP A 85 -0.81 9.76 23.09
N VAL A 86 -1.92 9.95 22.36
CA VAL A 86 -2.25 11.21 21.67
C VAL A 86 -2.39 12.43 22.59
N ARG A 87 -2.43 12.25 23.92
CA ARG A 87 -2.46 13.34 24.89
C ARG A 87 -1.07 13.91 25.19
N VAL A 88 -0.02 13.16 24.86
CA VAL A 88 1.36 13.60 25.02
C VAL A 88 1.76 14.40 23.78
N PRO A 89 2.15 15.69 23.93
CA PRO A 89 2.60 16.49 22.80
C PRO A 89 3.84 15.88 22.14
N ILE A 90 3.90 15.98 20.81
CA ILE A 90 5.08 15.63 20.03
C ILE A 90 6.01 16.85 20.03
N ASP A 91 7.27 16.62 20.38
CA ASP A 91 8.30 17.66 20.40
C ASP A 91 8.59 18.19 18.98
N ALA A 92 8.92 19.48 18.90
CA ALA A 92 9.36 20.07 17.64
C ALA A 92 10.73 19.50 17.23
N GLY A 93 10.88 19.20 15.94
CA GLY A 93 12.08 18.58 15.38
C GLY A 93 12.11 17.06 15.48
N ASP A 94 11.03 16.38 15.87
CA ASP A 94 10.95 14.91 15.83
C ASP A 94 10.92 14.41 14.38
N PRO A 95 12.01 13.81 13.87
CA PRO A 95 12.15 13.46 12.46
C PRO A 95 11.29 12.27 12.04
N GLU A 96 10.68 11.53 12.98
CA GLU A 96 9.79 10.41 12.65
C GLU A 96 8.33 10.84 12.56
N ARG A 97 8.01 12.02 13.11
CA ARG A 97 6.64 12.50 13.32
C ARG A 97 6.38 13.88 12.71
N GLU A 98 7.37 14.60 12.20
CA GLU A 98 7.21 15.90 11.53
C GLU A 98 7.20 15.82 10.00
N PHE A 99 6.12 16.28 9.40
CA PHE A 99 5.89 16.22 7.96
C PHE A 99 5.68 17.61 7.36
N SER A 100 6.25 17.87 6.18
CA SER A 100 5.92 19.06 5.38
C SER A 100 4.64 18.85 4.58
N GLU A 101 3.78 19.87 4.54
CA GLU A 101 2.52 19.84 3.81
C GLU A 101 2.73 20.15 2.32
N HIS A 102 2.05 19.38 1.48
CA HIS A 102 1.97 19.51 0.02
C HIS A 102 0.53 19.30 -0.44
N ASP A 103 0.19 19.84 -1.61
CA ASP A 103 -1.11 19.59 -2.22
C ASP A 103 -1.22 18.13 -2.69
N ILE A 104 -2.39 17.50 -2.54
CA ILE A 104 -2.60 16.11 -2.97
C ILE A 104 -2.36 15.90 -4.47
N SER A 105 -2.52 16.92 -5.31
CA SER A 105 -2.25 16.83 -6.75
C SER A 105 -0.76 16.68 -7.07
N GLU A 106 0.14 17.01 -6.13
CA GLU A 106 1.58 16.79 -6.26
C GLU A 106 1.98 15.34 -5.94
N TRP A 107 1.09 14.54 -5.35
CA TRP A 107 1.37 13.14 -5.04
C TRP A 107 1.38 12.28 -6.30
N ASP A 108 2.46 11.53 -6.49
CA ASP A 108 2.56 10.53 -7.56
C ASP A 108 2.02 9.17 -7.07
N PRO A 109 0.86 8.70 -7.55
CA PRO A 109 0.29 7.40 -7.16
C PRO A 109 1.10 6.21 -7.68
N GLY A 110 2.05 6.44 -8.60
CA GLY A 110 2.98 5.43 -9.09
C GLY A 110 4.18 5.17 -8.17
N LEU A 111 4.40 6.01 -7.16
CA LEU A 111 5.44 5.77 -6.15
C LEU A 111 5.11 4.51 -5.34
N LEU A 112 6.11 3.62 -5.22
CA LEU A 112 5.98 2.45 -4.37
C LEU A 112 5.88 2.92 -2.90
N PRO A 113 4.86 2.48 -2.14
CA PRO A 113 4.74 2.86 -0.75
C PRO A 113 5.83 2.19 0.09
N GLU A 114 6.24 2.89 1.13
CA GLU A 114 7.14 2.37 2.15
C GLU A 114 6.35 1.87 3.37
N GLU A 115 6.93 0.93 4.12
CA GLU A 115 6.31 0.45 5.35
C GLU A 115 6.09 1.60 6.34
N GLY A 116 4.86 1.71 6.83
CA GLY A 116 4.44 2.78 7.73
C GLY A 116 3.91 4.03 7.01
N ASP A 117 4.01 4.12 5.68
CA ASP A 117 3.21 5.08 4.92
C ASP A 117 1.73 4.85 5.21
N TYR A 118 0.93 5.91 5.21
CA TYR A 118 -0.51 5.78 5.39
C TYR A 118 -1.28 6.74 4.50
N ARG A 119 -2.49 6.34 4.13
CA ARG A 119 -3.41 7.12 3.32
C ARG A 119 -4.73 7.29 4.04
N VAL A 120 -5.38 8.43 3.83
CA VAL A 120 -6.72 8.70 4.34
C VAL A 120 -7.70 8.65 3.18
N GLN A 121 -8.74 7.85 3.31
CA GLN A 121 -9.76 7.65 2.28
C GLN A 121 -11.15 7.89 2.84
N THR A 122 -12.08 8.30 1.97
CA THR A 122 -13.51 8.23 2.25
C THR A 122 -14.00 6.79 2.22
N GLY A 123 -14.74 6.39 3.23
CA GLY A 123 -15.27 5.04 3.32
C GLY A 123 -15.52 4.57 4.74
N SER A 124 -15.58 3.26 4.91
CA SER A 124 -15.60 2.62 6.23
C SER A 124 -14.72 1.36 6.20
N PRO A 125 -14.05 1.03 7.32
CA PRO A 125 -13.34 -0.23 7.43
C PRO A 125 -14.30 -1.41 7.26
N ILE A 126 -13.94 -2.35 6.39
CA ILE A 126 -14.64 -3.63 6.22
C ILE A 126 -13.60 -4.74 6.34
N GLN A 127 -13.97 -5.79 7.07
CA GLN A 127 -13.16 -7.00 7.17
C GLN A 127 -13.18 -7.77 5.84
N GLU A 128 -11.99 -8.12 5.37
CA GLU A 128 -11.70 -8.85 4.13
C GLU A 128 -10.84 -10.08 4.49
N GLU A 129 -11.12 -11.22 3.87
CA GLU A 129 -10.20 -12.35 3.91
C GLU A 129 -9.33 -12.37 2.65
N LEU A 130 -8.02 -12.27 2.86
CA LEU A 130 -7.01 -12.43 1.83
C LEU A 130 -6.53 -13.88 1.80
N ASN A 131 -6.87 -14.58 0.73
CA ASN A 131 -6.33 -15.90 0.41
C ASN A 131 -5.65 -15.84 -0.96
N LEU A 132 -4.37 -16.20 -1.02
CA LEU A 132 -3.57 -16.19 -2.24
C LEU A 132 -3.27 -17.64 -2.63
N GLU A 133 -3.98 -18.13 -3.64
CA GLU A 133 -3.80 -19.47 -4.19
C GLU A 133 -3.08 -19.41 -5.53
N CYS A 134 -1.75 -19.48 -5.48
CA CYS A 134 -0.89 -19.44 -6.67
C CYS A 134 -1.22 -18.26 -7.60
N VAL A 135 -0.95 -17.05 -7.09
CA VAL A 135 -1.23 -15.78 -7.76
C VAL A 135 0.07 -15.25 -8.40
N PRO A 136 0.05 -14.70 -9.63
CA PRO A 136 1.26 -14.23 -10.28
C PRO A 136 1.75 -12.91 -9.67
N VAL A 137 3.07 -12.70 -9.64
CA VAL A 137 3.71 -11.48 -9.14
C VAL A 137 4.35 -10.69 -10.28
N LEU A 138 4.15 -9.37 -10.29
CA LEU A 138 4.73 -8.44 -11.24
C LEU A 138 6.00 -7.75 -10.73
N PRO A 139 6.93 -7.36 -11.63
CA PRO A 139 7.03 -7.87 -13.01
C PRO A 139 7.29 -9.38 -12.98
N GLU A 140 6.74 -10.16 -13.92
CA GLU A 140 6.64 -11.63 -13.92
C GLU A 140 7.87 -12.35 -13.31
N ARG A 141 7.86 -12.55 -11.99
CA ARG A 141 8.98 -13.12 -11.21
C ARG A 141 8.61 -14.44 -10.52
N GLY A 142 7.48 -15.02 -10.92
CA GLY A 142 6.96 -16.27 -10.39
C GLY A 142 5.57 -16.13 -9.80
N TRP A 143 5.25 -17.06 -8.92
CA TRP A 143 3.92 -17.23 -8.33
C TRP A 143 4.01 -17.22 -6.82
N VAL A 144 2.96 -16.81 -6.13
CA VAL A 144 2.95 -16.79 -4.67
C VAL A 144 1.71 -17.44 -4.10
N SER A 145 1.86 -18.00 -2.90
CA SER A 145 0.76 -18.56 -2.12
C SER A 145 0.85 -18.11 -0.66
N GLY A 146 -0.28 -17.84 -0.02
CA GLY A 146 -0.33 -17.39 1.37
C GLY A 146 -1.75 -17.11 1.86
N GLY A 147 -1.88 -16.79 3.14
CA GLY A 147 -3.18 -16.65 3.81
C GLY A 147 -3.73 -17.99 4.33
N PRO A 148 -5.02 -18.02 4.72
CA PRO A 148 -5.92 -16.87 4.77
C PRO A 148 -5.49 -15.86 5.86
N TRP A 149 -5.61 -14.56 5.58
CA TRP A 149 -5.45 -13.49 6.56
C TRP A 149 -6.72 -12.64 6.61
N SER A 150 -7.23 -12.41 7.81
CA SER A 150 -8.30 -11.45 8.05
C SER A 150 -7.70 -10.06 8.22
N ILE A 151 -8.03 -9.14 7.34
CA ILE A 151 -7.58 -7.75 7.38
C ILE A 151 -8.77 -6.80 7.32
N GLU A 152 -8.61 -5.58 7.80
CA GLU A 152 -9.60 -4.52 7.55
C GLU A 152 -9.07 -3.58 6.45
N ARG A 153 -9.94 -3.22 5.50
CA ARG A 153 -9.63 -2.23 4.46
C ARG A 153 -10.71 -1.18 4.36
N CYS A 154 -10.33 -0.01 3.88
CA CYS A 154 -11.30 1.05 3.63
C CYS A 154 -12.09 0.75 2.37
N HIS A 155 -13.41 0.58 2.54
CA HIS A 155 -14.32 0.39 1.43
C HIS A 155 -15.08 1.68 1.11
N SER A 156 -15.08 2.08 -0.16
CA SER A 156 -15.61 3.37 -0.62
C SER A 156 -17.13 3.52 -0.52
N SER A 157 -17.87 2.43 -0.28
CA SER A 157 -19.32 2.49 -0.05
C SER A 157 -19.72 3.07 1.31
N GLY A 158 -18.76 3.24 2.23
CA GLY A 158 -19.01 3.78 3.57
C GLY A 158 -19.08 5.31 3.59
N VAL A 159 -19.78 5.85 4.59
CA VAL A 159 -19.88 7.30 4.86
C VAL A 159 -19.01 7.65 6.06
N GLY A 160 -17.71 7.84 5.82
CA GLY A 160 -16.74 8.12 6.88
C GLY A 160 -15.35 8.36 6.32
N LEU A 161 -14.36 8.35 7.21
CA LEU A 161 -12.94 8.39 6.86
C LEU A 161 -12.25 7.16 7.43
N CYS A 162 -11.38 6.54 6.64
CA CYS A 162 -10.47 5.50 7.13
C CYS A 162 -9.03 5.97 6.98
N ARG A 163 -8.21 5.62 7.98
CA ARG A 163 -6.76 5.63 7.86
C ARG A 163 -6.32 4.21 7.50
N GLU A 164 -5.67 4.04 6.36
CA GLU A 164 -5.02 2.79 6.00
C GLU A 164 -3.51 2.95 6.05
N VAL A 165 -2.82 1.98 6.64
CA VAL A 165 -1.37 1.97 6.79
C VAL A 165 -0.80 0.84 5.97
N PHE A 166 0.27 1.12 5.22
CA PHE A 166 0.99 0.12 4.46
C PHE A 166 1.91 -0.64 5.41
N THR A 167 1.56 -1.88 5.73
CA THR A 167 2.21 -2.65 6.79
C THR A 167 2.17 -4.15 6.47
N PRO A 168 3.01 -4.99 7.10
CA PRO A 168 2.94 -6.42 6.92
C PRO A 168 1.58 -7.01 7.32
N VAL A 169 1.00 -7.83 6.44
CA VAL A 169 -0.24 -8.58 6.69
C VAL A 169 0.01 -10.06 7.01
N GLY A 170 1.12 -10.61 6.55
CA GLY A 170 1.44 -12.02 6.79
C GLY A 170 2.66 -12.52 6.03
N ARG A 171 2.90 -13.84 6.11
CA ARG A 171 4.00 -14.53 5.41
C ARG A 171 3.46 -15.72 4.62
N GLY A 172 4.02 -15.93 3.43
CA GLY A 172 3.68 -17.05 2.56
C GLY A 172 4.90 -17.52 1.79
N LEU A 173 4.67 -18.11 0.62
CA LEU A 173 5.70 -18.73 -0.21
C LEU A 173 5.73 -18.07 -1.59
N LYS A 174 6.95 -17.83 -2.08
CA LYS A 174 7.26 -17.48 -3.46
C LYS A 174 7.80 -18.70 -4.18
N HIS A 175 7.19 -19.01 -5.31
CA HIS A 175 7.51 -20.12 -6.19
C HIS A 175 8.14 -19.58 -7.47
N ASP A 176 8.99 -20.38 -8.08
CA ASP A 176 9.65 -20.00 -9.31
C ASP A 176 8.68 -19.92 -10.50
N PHE A 177 9.14 -19.38 -11.61
CA PHE A 177 8.32 -19.26 -12.82
C PHE A 177 7.96 -20.63 -13.44
N LYS A 178 8.76 -21.67 -13.20
CA LYS A 178 8.52 -23.03 -13.73
C LYS A 178 7.33 -23.70 -13.05
N SER A 179 6.97 -23.26 -11.84
CA SER A 179 5.81 -23.72 -11.07
C SER A 179 4.46 -23.14 -11.58
N TYR A 180 4.33 -22.91 -12.89
CA TYR A 180 3.22 -22.21 -13.53
C TYR A 180 1.86 -22.71 -13.02
N ARG A 181 1.17 -21.86 -12.25
CA ARG A 181 -0.16 -22.12 -11.65
C ARG A 181 -0.28 -23.37 -10.77
N THR A 182 0.81 -24.07 -10.46
CA THR A 182 0.76 -25.28 -9.62
C THR A 182 1.23 -24.99 -8.20
N CYS A 183 2.23 -24.12 -8.02
CA CYS A 183 2.81 -23.79 -6.71
C CYS A 183 3.08 -25.04 -5.84
N ALA A 184 3.39 -26.17 -6.48
CA ALA A 184 3.52 -27.48 -5.85
C ALA A 184 4.93 -27.75 -5.33
N GLU A 185 5.91 -26.97 -5.79
CA GLU A 185 7.31 -27.10 -5.39
C GLU A 185 7.59 -26.35 -4.07
N LYS A 186 8.79 -26.57 -3.52
CA LYS A 186 9.22 -25.83 -2.33
C LYS A 186 9.44 -24.36 -2.68
N GLY A 187 8.62 -23.47 -2.11
CA GLY A 187 8.78 -22.03 -2.24
C GLY A 187 9.73 -21.43 -1.20
N GLN A 188 10.22 -20.22 -1.48
CA GLN A 188 10.95 -19.38 -0.53
C GLN A 188 9.97 -18.58 0.33
N GLN A 189 10.20 -18.50 1.64
CA GLN A 189 9.36 -17.68 2.52
C GLN A 189 9.48 -16.20 2.16
N VAL A 190 8.33 -15.53 2.03
CA VAL A 190 8.25 -14.09 1.72
C VAL A 190 7.21 -13.41 2.61
N GLN A 191 7.40 -12.13 2.88
CA GLN A 191 6.46 -11.29 3.62
C GLN A 191 5.57 -10.51 2.67
N PHE A 192 4.28 -10.40 3.01
CA PHE A 192 3.28 -9.65 2.27
C PHE A 192 2.96 -8.36 3.01
N LEU A 193 2.88 -7.26 2.27
CA LEU A 193 2.42 -5.97 2.75
C LEU A 193 1.14 -5.58 2.03
N SER A 194 0.28 -4.85 2.73
CA SER A 194 -0.88 -4.22 2.12
C SER A 194 -1.29 -2.99 2.91
N TRP A 195 -2.19 -2.21 2.31
CA TRP A 195 -2.93 -1.16 2.99
C TRP A 195 -4.00 -1.82 3.87
N ILE A 196 -3.95 -1.57 5.17
CA ILE A 196 -4.96 -2.03 6.12
C ILE A 196 -5.39 -0.91 7.07
N CYS A 197 -6.64 -0.92 7.50
CA CYS A 197 -7.08 -0.14 8.65
C CYS A 197 -6.52 -0.80 9.92
N PRO A 198 -5.69 -0.10 10.72
CA PRO A 198 -5.23 -0.65 11.99
C PRO A 198 -6.41 -0.77 12.95
N SER A 199 -6.51 -1.91 13.64
CA SER A 199 -7.41 -2.07 14.79
C SER A 199 -6.96 -1.10 15.89
N VAL A 200 -7.87 -0.23 16.33
CA VAL A 200 -7.66 0.79 17.37
C VAL A 200 -7.35 0.15 18.72
#